data_AF-A0A150WWJ6-F1
#
_entry.id   AF-A0A150WWJ6-F1
#
_cell.length_a   1.000
_cell.length_b   1.000
_cell.length_c   1.000
_cell.angle_alpha   90.00
_cell.angle_beta   90.00
_cell.angle_gamma   90.00
#
_symmetry.space_group_name_H-M   'P 1'
#
loop_
_entity.id
_entity.type
_entity.pdbx_description
1 polymer ?
#
loop_
_entity_poly.entity_id
_entity_poly.type
_entity_poly.pdbx_seq_one_letter_code
_entity_poly.pdbx_strand_id
1 'polypeptide(L)'
;MSFLLSLILSVGIAHAADQASCPDIAERRDGTKIQQMLSGNGECFFSVTPDDAWKDLIYRDHLFTSEGMFMVFNSFGPGDESQTTGAREFYLFPRNTEAFSYEWKDDTRELIVTHVTGDKFVFESKKARLKSITRANVVVADYVEPSNRGGIEITNFQGIVLDGGFKLGSPPTSNSNANSVFKDVNNTSCSVKNSELFKYTSDGDIYLKYNDKAMLTFIQKRCPKLKLP
;
A
#
# COMPACT_ATOMS: atom_id res chain seq x y z
N MET A 1 7.31 -70.13 19.79
CA MET A 1 7.81 -69.36 18.64
C MET A 1 6.90 -68.17 18.46
N SER A 2 7.30 -67.00 18.97
CA SER A 2 6.51 -65.76 18.95
C SER A 2 7.21 -64.78 18.02
N PHE A 3 6.58 -64.45 16.89
CA PHE A 3 7.09 -63.47 15.93
C PHE A 3 6.50 -62.10 16.27
N LEU A 4 7.34 -61.21 16.83
CA LEU A 4 7.06 -59.78 16.94
C LEU A 4 7.31 -59.12 15.58
N LEU A 5 6.27 -58.57 14.97
CA LEU A 5 6.35 -57.76 13.75
C LEU A 5 6.47 -56.29 14.15
N SER A 6 7.66 -55.71 14.00
CA SER A 6 7.90 -54.27 14.17
C SER A 6 7.26 -53.48 13.03
N LEU A 7 6.26 -52.67 13.35
CA LEU A 7 5.69 -51.67 12.46
C LEU A 7 6.59 -50.43 12.49
N ILE A 8 7.39 -50.22 11.44
CA ILE A 8 8.15 -48.97 11.26
C ILE A 8 7.17 -47.96 10.66
N LEU A 9 6.68 -47.04 11.50
CA LEU A 9 5.98 -45.84 11.04
C LEU A 9 7.00 -44.88 10.42
N SER A 10 7.06 -44.88 9.10
CA SER A 10 7.73 -43.84 8.32
C SER A 10 6.96 -42.53 8.46
N VAL A 11 7.36 -41.69 9.41
CA VAL A 11 6.89 -40.30 9.50
C VAL A 11 7.49 -39.55 8.31
N GLY A 12 6.74 -39.46 7.22
CA GLY A 12 7.04 -38.55 6.13
C GLY A 12 6.92 -37.13 6.65
N ILE A 13 8.05 -36.45 6.83
CA ILE A 13 8.08 -35.01 7.05
C ILE A 13 7.66 -34.37 5.73
N ALA A 14 6.36 -34.11 5.57
CA ALA A 14 5.86 -33.22 4.54
C ALA A 14 6.53 -31.87 4.77
N HIS A 15 7.50 -31.53 3.92
CA HIS A 15 7.98 -30.17 3.82
C HIS A 15 6.78 -29.37 3.31
N ALA A 16 6.16 -28.59 4.20
CA ALA A 16 5.25 -27.54 3.79
C ALA A 16 6.04 -26.68 2.80
N ALA A 17 5.66 -26.74 1.51
CA ALA A 17 6.16 -25.81 0.54
C ALA A 17 5.79 -24.42 1.08
N ASP A 18 6.78 -23.58 1.32
CA ASP A 18 6.57 -22.17 1.66
C ASP A 18 5.62 -21.61 0.60
N GLN A 19 4.38 -21.40 1.00
CA GLN A 19 3.40 -20.74 0.16
C GLN A 19 3.96 -19.35 -0.07
N ALA A 20 4.29 -19.01 -1.32
CA ALA A 20 4.87 -17.71 -1.65
C ALA A 20 4.05 -16.63 -0.92
N SER A 21 4.72 -15.78 -0.14
CA SER A 21 4.09 -14.73 0.68
C SER A 21 3.26 -13.73 -0.14
N CYS A 22 3.35 -13.82 -1.46
CA CYS A 22 2.63 -13.04 -2.45
C CYS A 22 2.14 -13.94 -3.61
N PRO A 23 1.03 -14.70 -3.46
CA PRO A 23 0.46 -15.43 -4.59
C PRO A 23 0.01 -14.47 -5.69
N ASP A 24 0.16 -14.90 -6.95
CA ASP A 24 -0.42 -14.18 -8.08
C ASP A 24 -1.95 -14.27 -8.02
N ILE A 25 -2.60 -13.12 -8.03
CA ILE A 25 -4.07 -13.00 -8.02
C ILE A 25 -4.47 -12.07 -9.16
N ALA A 26 -5.53 -12.41 -9.87
CA ALA A 26 -6.20 -11.52 -10.79
C ALA A 26 -7.70 -11.83 -10.75
N GLU A 27 -8.48 -10.94 -10.16
CA GLU A 27 -9.93 -11.09 -10.06
C GLU A 27 -10.65 -9.84 -10.54
N ARG A 28 -11.89 -10.03 -10.97
CA ARG A 28 -12.81 -8.96 -11.31
C ARG A 28 -14.18 -9.24 -10.71
N ARG A 29 -14.73 -8.28 -9.98
CA ARG A 29 -16.06 -8.40 -9.37
C ARG A 29 -16.72 -7.03 -9.23
N ASP A 30 -18.02 -6.99 -9.53
CA ASP A 30 -18.93 -5.84 -9.39
C ASP A 30 -18.49 -4.51 -10.04
N GLY A 31 -17.43 -4.47 -10.87
CA GLY A 31 -16.90 -3.22 -11.44
C GLY A 31 -15.54 -2.81 -10.87
N THR A 32 -14.92 -3.67 -10.07
CA THR A 32 -13.54 -3.53 -9.59
C THR A 32 -12.71 -4.72 -10.06
N LYS A 33 -11.44 -4.45 -10.40
CA LYS A 33 -10.38 -5.42 -10.59
C LYS A 33 -9.44 -5.37 -9.40
N ILE A 34 -8.97 -6.53 -8.98
CA ILE A 34 -7.83 -6.64 -8.08
C ILE A 34 -6.73 -7.45 -8.76
N GLN A 35 -5.49 -7.09 -8.48
CA GLN A 35 -4.34 -7.85 -8.90
C GLN A 35 -3.34 -7.93 -7.75
N GLN A 36 -2.76 -9.10 -7.53
CA GLN A 36 -1.60 -9.26 -6.67
C GLN A 36 -0.49 -9.94 -7.47
N MET A 37 0.74 -9.48 -7.31
CA MET A 37 1.90 -10.13 -7.92
C MET A 37 3.19 -9.80 -7.18
N LEU A 38 4.14 -10.72 -7.23
CA LEU A 38 5.50 -10.49 -6.77
C LEU A 38 6.30 -9.81 -7.89
N SER A 39 6.89 -8.65 -7.59
CA SER A 39 7.78 -7.97 -8.53
C SER A 39 9.17 -8.62 -8.56
N GLY A 40 9.93 -8.34 -9.61
CA GLY A 40 11.30 -8.84 -9.77
C GLY A 40 12.27 -8.41 -8.66
N ASN A 41 11.95 -7.35 -7.93
CA ASN A 41 12.71 -6.88 -6.75
C ASN A 41 12.30 -7.58 -5.43
N GLY A 42 11.36 -8.53 -5.48
CA GLY A 42 10.86 -9.26 -4.32
C GLY A 42 9.78 -8.53 -3.52
N GLU A 43 9.32 -7.36 -3.97
CA GLU A 43 8.21 -6.63 -3.35
C GLU A 43 6.86 -7.20 -3.83
N CYS A 44 5.93 -7.43 -2.89
CA CYS A 44 4.57 -7.83 -3.21
C CYS A 44 3.73 -6.59 -3.50
N PHE A 45 3.03 -6.58 -4.62
CA PHE A 45 2.10 -5.52 -5.00
C PHE A 45 0.67 -6.03 -4.92
N PHE A 46 -0.25 -5.20 -4.42
CA PHE A 46 -1.69 -5.44 -4.51
C PHE A 46 -2.37 -4.19 -5.07
N SER A 47 -3.15 -4.30 -6.15
CA SER A 47 -3.86 -3.18 -6.75
C SER A 47 -5.37 -3.34 -6.68
N VAL A 48 -6.07 -2.20 -6.62
CA VAL A 48 -7.52 -2.08 -6.71
C VAL A 48 -7.85 -1.01 -7.75
N THR A 49 -8.46 -1.43 -8.85
CA THR A 49 -8.67 -0.61 -10.06
C THR A 49 -10.12 -0.69 -10.53
N PRO A 50 -10.79 0.41 -10.92
CA PRO A 50 -12.10 0.35 -11.56
C PRO A 50 -12.04 -0.45 -12.88
N ASP A 51 -13.02 -1.32 -13.13
CA ASP A 51 -13.07 -2.13 -14.35
C ASP A 51 -13.24 -1.28 -15.61
N ASP A 52 -13.89 -0.11 -15.48
CA ASP A 52 -14.18 0.84 -16.55
C ASP A 52 -13.10 1.90 -16.78
N ALA A 53 -11.95 1.82 -16.09
CA ALA A 53 -10.83 2.77 -16.21
C ALA A 53 -10.35 3.03 -17.65
N TRP A 54 -10.55 2.08 -18.57
CA TRP A 54 -10.14 2.18 -19.98
C TRP A 54 -11.06 3.05 -20.86
N LYS A 55 -12.25 3.44 -20.39
CA LYS A 55 -13.27 4.08 -21.25
C LYS A 55 -12.95 5.54 -21.57
N ASP A 56 -12.65 6.34 -20.56
CA ASP A 56 -12.33 7.76 -20.65
C ASP A 56 -10.92 8.08 -20.12
N LEU A 57 -10.24 7.09 -19.52
CA LEU A 57 -8.96 7.24 -18.84
C LEU A 57 -9.04 8.26 -17.69
N ILE A 58 -10.21 8.45 -17.08
CA ILE A 58 -10.40 9.27 -15.89
C ILE A 58 -10.73 8.35 -14.72
N TYR A 59 -9.72 8.04 -13.91
CA TYR A 59 -9.88 7.08 -12.82
C TYR A 59 -8.89 7.30 -11.67
N ARG A 60 -9.23 6.71 -10.51
CA ARG A 60 -8.37 6.63 -9.33
C ARG A 60 -8.12 5.18 -9.01
N ASP A 61 -6.86 4.78 -9.09
CA ASP A 61 -6.36 3.46 -8.74
C ASP A 61 -5.63 3.49 -7.41
N HIS A 62 -5.59 2.33 -6.77
CA HIS A 62 -4.99 2.15 -5.47
C HIS A 62 -3.98 1.01 -5.57
N LEU A 63 -2.76 1.27 -5.13
CA LEU A 63 -1.69 0.29 -5.11
C LEU A 63 -1.13 0.19 -3.70
N PHE A 64 -0.93 -1.04 -3.24
CA PHE A 64 -0.30 -1.35 -1.97
C PHE A 64 0.99 -2.11 -2.22
N THR A 65 1.97 -1.94 -1.34
CA THR A 65 3.19 -2.75 -1.36
C THR A 65 3.55 -3.35 -0.02
N SER A 66 4.30 -4.46 -0.05
CA SER A 66 4.77 -5.11 1.18
C SER A 66 5.68 -4.21 2.02
N GLU A 67 6.24 -3.14 1.43
CA GLU A 67 6.92 -2.09 2.19
C GLU A 67 5.98 -1.13 2.94
N GLY A 68 4.67 -1.37 2.94
CA GLY A 68 3.67 -0.57 3.64
C GLY A 68 3.26 0.69 2.89
N MET A 69 3.57 0.78 1.60
CA MET A 69 3.12 1.85 0.74
C MET A 69 1.63 1.68 0.43
N PHE A 70 0.90 2.77 0.45
CA PHE A 70 -0.41 2.97 -0.14
C PHE A 70 -0.29 4.14 -1.13
N MET A 71 -0.28 3.82 -2.42
CA MET A 71 -0.25 4.78 -3.51
C MET A 71 -1.66 4.97 -4.08
N VAL A 72 -1.98 6.21 -4.34
CA VAL A 72 -3.16 6.66 -5.06
C VAL A 72 -2.69 7.14 -6.42
N PHE A 73 -2.99 6.37 -7.46
CA PHE A 73 -2.70 6.76 -8.84
C PHE A 73 -3.94 7.41 -9.45
N ASN A 74 -3.75 8.49 -10.17
CA ASN A 74 -4.82 9.19 -10.87
C ASN A 74 -4.46 9.32 -12.34
N SER A 75 -5.45 9.01 -13.18
CA SER A 75 -5.46 9.41 -14.57
C SER A 75 -6.55 10.47 -14.75
N PHE A 76 -6.22 11.56 -15.43
CA PHE A 76 -7.07 12.73 -15.66
C PHE A 76 -7.60 12.80 -17.10
N GLY A 77 -7.44 11.72 -17.86
CA GLY A 77 -7.86 11.59 -19.25
C GLY A 77 -6.72 11.20 -20.19
N PRO A 78 -6.99 11.14 -21.51
CA PRO A 78 -5.97 10.83 -22.51
C PRO A 78 -4.96 11.97 -22.65
N GLY A 79 -3.67 11.64 -22.86
CA GLY A 79 -2.62 12.60 -23.17
C GLY A 79 -1.25 12.16 -22.69
N ASP A 80 -0.31 13.12 -22.65
CA ASP A 80 1.02 12.91 -22.09
C ASP A 80 0.92 12.66 -20.58
N GLU A 81 1.46 11.52 -20.13
CA GLU A 81 1.48 11.11 -18.73
C GLU A 81 2.04 12.19 -17.81
N SER A 82 3.00 12.99 -18.30
CA SER A 82 3.58 14.09 -17.53
C SER A 82 2.56 15.15 -17.09
N GLN A 83 1.41 15.22 -17.77
CA GLN A 83 0.34 16.19 -17.57
C GLN A 83 -0.99 15.53 -17.19
N THR A 84 -1.22 14.28 -17.60
CA THR A 84 -2.50 13.59 -17.45
C THR A 84 -2.50 12.49 -16.41
N THR A 85 -1.35 12.17 -15.80
CA THR A 85 -1.31 11.23 -14.67
C THR A 85 -0.63 11.85 -13.46
N GLY A 86 -0.96 11.34 -12.28
CA GLY A 86 -0.31 11.75 -11.04
C GLY A 86 -0.41 10.68 -9.97
N ALA A 87 0.52 10.73 -9.02
CA ALA A 87 0.59 9.81 -7.90
C ALA A 87 0.65 10.57 -6.58
N ARG A 88 -0.06 10.05 -5.57
CA ARG A 88 0.13 10.40 -4.16
C ARG A 88 0.53 9.14 -3.40
N GLU A 89 1.53 9.24 -2.55
CA GLU A 89 2.08 8.09 -1.82
C GLU A 89 1.98 8.31 -0.32
N PHE A 90 1.53 7.28 0.38
CA PHE A 90 1.56 7.19 1.83
C PHE A 90 2.35 5.94 2.21
N TYR A 91 3.15 6.00 3.28
CA TYR A 91 3.69 4.80 3.92
C TYR A 91 3.16 4.71 5.35
N LEU A 92 2.62 3.56 5.72
CA LEU A 92 1.95 3.35 6.99
C LEU A 92 2.77 2.43 7.89
N PHE A 93 2.96 2.85 9.15
CA PHE A 93 3.77 2.13 10.14
C PHE A 93 2.99 1.92 11.46
N PRO A 94 3.24 0.82 12.20
CA PRO A 94 4.15 -0.29 11.86
C PRO A 94 3.52 -1.33 10.92
N ARG A 95 4.37 -2.01 10.15
CA ARG A 95 4.09 -3.20 9.34
C ARG A 95 4.17 -4.44 10.23
N ASN A 96 3.11 -5.24 10.22
CA ASN A 96 2.92 -6.38 11.11
C ASN A 96 3.00 -7.74 10.37
N THR A 97 2.88 -7.73 9.05
CA THR A 97 2.94 -8.91 8.17
C THR A 97 3.51 -8.50 6.82
N GLU A 98 3.95 -9.46 6.01
CA GLU A 98 4.41 -9.22 4.63
C GLU A 98 3.33 -9.51 3.58
N ALA A 99 2.24 -10.17 3.99
CA ALA A 99 1.18 -10.62 3.10
C ALA A 99 -0.08 -9.77 3.21
N PHE A 100 -0.71 -9.50 2.06
CA PHE A 100 -2.06 -8.96 1.99
C PHE A 100 -3.09 -10.08 2.10
N SER A 101 -4.31 -9.71 2.50
CA SER A 101 -5.49 -10.55 2.28
C SER A 101 -6.66 -9.68 1.84
N TYR A 102 -7.67 -10.28 1.21
CA TYR A 102 -8.86 -9.55 0.79
C TYR A 102 -10.11 -10.40 0.96
N GLU A 103 -11.25 -9.71 1.05
CA GLU A 103 -12.57 -10.31 1.15
C GLU A 103 -13.57 -9.46 0.35
N TRP A 104 -14.37 -10.12 -0.50
CA TRP A 104 -15.54 -9.51 -1.11
C TRP A 104 -16.76 -9.71 -0.20
N LYS A 105 -17.44 -8.61 0.15
CA LYS A 105 -18.69 -8.58 0.90
C LYS A 105 -19.84 -8.25 -0.05
N ASP A 106 -20.44 -9.28 -0.64
CA ASP A 106 -21.47 -9.11 -1.67
C ASP A 106 -22.75 -8.45 -1.11
N ASP A 107 -23.04 -8.64 0.18
CA ASP A 107 -24.19 -8.07 0.89
C ASP A 107 -24.09 -6.55 1.09
N THR A 108 -22.88 -6.04 1.36
CA THR A 108 -22.63 -4.60 1.51
C THR A 108 -22.04 -3.95 0.27
N ARG A 109 -21.73 -4.73 -0.77
CA ARG A 109 -21.02 -4.31 -1.99
C ARG A 109 -19.68 -3.65 -1.69
N GLU A 110 -18.89 -4.36 -0.89
CA GLU A 110 -17.59 -3.89 -0.45
C GLU A 110 -16.48 -4.88 -0.80
N LEU A 111 -15.31 -4.33 -1.10
CA LEU A 111 -14.04 -5.06 -1.09
C LEU A 111 -13.28 -4.60 0.15
N ILE A 112 -12.88 -5.56 0.99
CA ILE A 112 -12.05 -5.30 2.16
C ILE A 112 -10.65 -5.82 1.86
N VAL A 113 -9.65 -4.95 1.87
CA VAL A 113 -8.24 -5.31 1.75
C VAL A 113 -7.57 -5.15 3.10
N THR A 114 -6.97 -6.21 3.63
CA THR A 114 -6.12 -6.14 4.83
C THR A 114 -4.70 -5.84 4.40
N HIS A 115 -4.25 -4.64 4.76
CA HIS A 115 -2.91 -4.13 4.49
C HIS A 115 -1.85 -4.80 5.39
N VAL A 116 -0.56 -4.65 5.05
CA VAL A 116 0.56 -5.20 5.83
C VAL A 116 0.67 -4.63 7.25
N THR A 117 0.04 -3.49 7.53
CA THR A 117 -0.10 -2.95 8.90
C THR A 117 -1.18 -3.66 9.72
N GLY A 118 -1.95 -4.58 9.10
CA GLY A 118 -3.15 -5.19 9.68
C GLY A 118 -4.41 -4.32 9.57
N ASP A 119 -4.30 -3.10 9.04
CA ASP A 119 -5.45 -2.22 8.82
C ASP A 119 -6.28 -2.66 7.63
N LYS A 120 -7.60 -2.48 7.74
CA LYS A 120 -8.54 -2.79 6.67
C LYS A 120 -8.85 -1.54 5.87
N PHE A 121 -8.64 -1.62 4.56
CA PHE A 121 -9.06 -0.66 3.58
C PHE A 121 -10.36 -1.16 2.97
N VAL A 122 -11.44 -0.40 3.16
CA VAL A 122 -12.76 -0.76 2.66
C VAL A 122 -13.04 0.05 1.41
N PHE A 123 -13.31 -0.64 0.30
CA PHE A 123 -13.64 -0.06 -0.98
C PHE A 123 -15.10 -0.36 -1.33
N GLU A 124 -15.75 0.59 -1.99
CA GLU A 124 -16.99 0.35 -2.72
C GLU A 124 -16.66 -0.48 -3.98
N SER A 125 -17.31 -1.63 -4.15
CA SER A 125 -16.91 -2.62 -5.17
C SER A 125 -17.26 -2.24 -6.61
N LYS A 126 -18.15 -1.26 -6.85
CA LYS A 126 -18.52 -0.85 -8.20
C LYS A 126 -17.55 0.10 -8.86
N LYS A 127 -16.93 0.98 -8.08
CA LYS A 127 -16.07 2.06 -8.56
C LYS A 127 -14.67 2.03 -7.95
N ALA A 128 -14.32 0.96 -7.24
CA ALA A 128 -13.05 0.84 -6.52
C ALA A 128 -12.79 2.06 -5.60
N ARG A 129 -13.85 2.69 -5.06
CA ARG A 129 -13.71 3.93 -4.29
C ARG A 129 -13.42 3.60 -2.83
N LEU A 130 -12.29 4.07 -2.30
CA LEU A 130 -11.98 3.95 -0.88
C LEU A 130 -13.08 4.64 -0.04
N LYS A 131 -13.59 3.92 0.96
CA LYS A 131 -14.61 4.38 1.91
C LYS A 131 -14.00 4.65 3.29
N SER A 132 -13.14 3.76 3.76
CA SER A 132 -12.54 3.87 5.10
C SER A 132 -11.23 3.10 5.21
N ILE A 133 -10.43 3.50 6.21
CA ILE A 133 -9.25 2.77 6.68
C ILE A 133 -9.42 2.56 8.18
N THR A 134 -9.32 1.32 8.66
CA THR A 134 -9.32 1.03 10.10
C THR A 134 -8.23 1.85 10.80
N ARG A 135 -8.52 2.33 12.02
CA ARG A 135 -7.61 3.18 12.81
C ARG A 135 -7.23 4.52 12.14
N ALA A 136 -7.93 4.98 11.11
CA ALA A 136 -7.71 6.30 10.51
C ALA A 136 -9.03 7.01 10.18
N ASN A 137 -8.98 8.34 10.10
CA ASN A 137 -9.99 9.14 9.43
C ASN A 137 -9.56 9.36 7.98
N VAL A 138 -10.48 9.12 7.04
CA VAL A 138 -10.20 9.26 5.61
C VAL A 138 -11.23 10.14 4.94
N VAL A 139 -10.76 11.09 4.14
CA VAL A 139 -11.59 11.89 3.25
C VAL A 139 -11.20 11.57 1.82
N VAL A 140 -12.19 11.25 0.98
CA VAL A 140 -11.97 10.92 -0.44
C VAL A 140 -12.76 11.89 -1.30
N ALA A 141 -12.08 12.63 -2.16
CA ALA A 141 -12.67 13.56 -3.10
C ALA A 141 -13.57 12.81 -4.12
N ASP A 142 -14.72 13.41 -4.42
CA ASP A 142 -15.72 12.81 -5.30
C ASP A 142 -15.25 12.67 -6.74
N TYR A 143 -14.48 13.65 -7.21
CA TYR A 143 -14.00 13.72 -8.59
C TYR A 143 -12.51 13.40 -8.69
N VAL A 144 -12.06 13.03 -9.88
CA VAL A 144 -10.65 12.82 -10.21
C VAL A 144 -10.18 14.05 -10.98
N GLU A 145 -9.50 14.96 -10.29
CA GLU A 145 -9.09 16.24 -10.84
C GLU A 145 -7.69 16.61 -10.31
N PRO A 146 -6.81 17.22 -11.12
CA PRO A 146 -5.46 17.58 -10.68
C PRO A 146 -5.45 18.49 -9.43
N SER A 147 -6.47 19.33 -9.28
CA SER A 147 -6.64 20.28 -8.17
C SER A 147 -6.74 19.61 -6.79
N ASN A 148 -7.22 18.37 -6.73
CA ASN A 148 -7.42 17.64 -5.47
C ASN A 148 -6.21 16.79 -5.04
N ARG A 149 -5.09 16.86 -5.77
CA ARG A 149 -3.78 16.30 -5.37
C ARG A 149 -3.85 14.83 -4.92
N GLY A 150 -4.50 14.00 -5.73
CA GLY A 150 -4.73 12.57 -5.42
C GLY A 150 -6.06 12.29 -4.76
N GLY A 151 -6.68 13.31 -4.13
CA GLY A 151 -8.05 13.26 -3.65
C GLY A 151 -8.28 12.29 -2.48
N ILE A 152 -7.23 11.97 -1.72
CA ILE A 152 -7.32 11.20 -0.48
C ILE A 152 -6.54 11.92 0.61
N GLU A 153 -7.17 12.15 1.76
CA GLU A 153 -6.52 12.63 2.97
C GLU A 153 -6.67 11.60 4.08
N ILE A 154 -5.54 11.27 4.74
CA ILE A 154 -5.48 10.38 5.88
C ILE A 154 -5.10 11.21 7.11
N THR A 155 -5.91 11.14 8.15
CA THR A 155 -5.71 11.86 9.41
C THR A 155 -5.97 10.94 10.60
N ASN A 156 -5.41 11.28 11.76
CA ASN A 156 -5.61 10.54 13.02
C ASN A 156 -5.35 9.03 12.93
N PHE A 157 -4.41 8.62 12.07
CA PHE A 157 -4.00 7.22 11.98
C PHE A 157 -3.39 6.77 13.31
N GLN A 158 -3.84 5.65 13.88
CA GLN A 158 -3.30 5.10 15.15
C GLN A 158 -1.96 4.39 14.90
N GLY A 159 -0.99 5.13 14.39
CA GLY A 159 0.34 4.72 13.98
C GLY A 159 1.12 5.94 13.49
N ILE A 160 2.01 5.73 12.52
CA ILE A 160 2.68 6.83 11.81
C ILE A 160 2.35 6.75 10.33
N VAL A 161 2.01 7.90 9.74
CA VAL A 161 1.87 8.06 8.28
C VAL A 161 3.04 8.88 7.78
N LEU A 162 3.73 8.39 6.75
CA LEU A 162 4.64 9.19 5.94
C LEU A 162 3.91 9.58 4.65
N ASP A 163 3.50 10.83 4.55
CA ASP A 163 2.89 11.41 3.35
C ASP A 163 4.02 11.86 2.40
N GLY A 164 4.21 11.13 1.30
CA GLY A 164 5.19 11.44 0.26
C GLY A 164 4.81 12.67 -0.58
N GLY A 165 3.58 13.16 -0.45
CA GLY A 165 3.03 14.25 -1.25
C GLY A 165 2.35 13.75 -2.52
N PHE A 166 2.08 14.68 -3.44
CA PHE A 166 1.46 14.42 -4.74
C PHE A 166 2.29 15.05 -5.84
N LYS A 167 2.45 14.36 -6.97
CA LYS A 167 3.17 14.86 -8.14
C LYS A 167 2.54 14.32 -9.44
N LEU A 168 2.53 15.16 -10.47
CA LEU A 168 2.17 14.77 -11.84
C LEU A 168 3.34 14.12 -12.55
N GLY A 169 3.05 13.13 -13.40
CA GLY A 169 4.03 12.49 -14.29
C GLY A 169 5.03 11.55 -13.64
N SER A 170 5.08 11.44 -12.31
CA SER A 170 5.97 10.50 -11.62
C SER A 170 5.58 10.33 -10.15
N PRO A 171 6.07 9.27 -9.48
CA PRO A 171 6.09 9.17 -8.02
C PRO A 171 6.58 10.45 -7.33
N PRO A 172 5.92 10.98 -6.29
CA PRO A 172 6.39 12.15 -5.56
C PRO A 172 7.71 11.88 -4.80
N THR A 173 7.96 10.64 -4.38
CA THR A 173 9.20 10.22 -3.69
C THR A 173 10.42 10.12 -4.62
N SER A 174 10.22 10.08 -5.94
CA SER A 174 11.30 10.05 -6.95
C SER A 174 12.19 11.29 -6.92
N ASN A 175 11.68 12.43 -6.43
CA ASN A 175 12.49 13.63 -6.26
C ASN A 175 13.20 13.60 -4.91
N SER A 176 14.49 13.27 -4.91
CA SER A 176 15.34 13.21 -3.70
C SER A 176 15.48 14.55 -2.95
N ASN A 177 15.21 15.67 -3.62
CA ASN A 177 15.25 17.01 -3.03
C ASN A 177 13.89 17.48 -2.49
N ALA A 178 12.79 16.77 -2.79
CA ALA A 178 11.49 17.05 -2.21
C ALA A 178 11.44 16.60 -0.74
N ASN A 179 10.35 16.96 -0.07
CA ASN A 179 10.10 16.58 1.31
C ASN A 179 8.88 15.67 1.40
N SER A 180 9.00 14.65 2.26
CA SER A 180 7.86 13.91 2.80
C SER A 180 7.52 14.43 4.19
N VAL A 181 6.30 14.16 4.64
CA VAL A 181 5.78 14.62 5.93
C VAL A 181 5.33 13.43 6.76
N PHE A 182 6.01 13.20 7.90
CA PHE A 182 5.49 12.30 8.91
C PHE A 182 4.34 12.97 9.66
N LYS A 183 3.27 12.21 9.93
CA LYS A 183 2.12 12.60 10.75
C LYS A 183 1.86 11.54 11.81
N ASP A 184 1.64 11.98 13.05
CA ASP A 184 1.23 11.10 14.15
C ASP A 184 -0.30 11.05 14.33
N VAL A 185 -0.75 10.33 15.36
CA VAL A 185 -2.16 10.18 15.73
C VAL A 185 -2.87 11.51 16.06
N ASN A 186 -2.14 12.53 16.49
CA ASN A 186 -2.65 13.86 16.78
C ASN A 186 -2.55 14.79 15.57
N ASN A 187 -2.15 14.28 14.40
CA ASN A 187 -1.79 15.03 13.20
C ASN A 187 -0.63 16.02 13.41
N THR A 188 0.20 15.82 14.46
CA THR A 188 1.47 16.55 14.58
C THR A 188 2.33 16.15 13.39
N SER A 189 2.93 17.13 12.73
CA SER A 189 3.68 16.90 11.48
C SER A 189 5.17 17.18 11.62
N CYS A 190 5.99 16.42 10.91
CA CYS A 190 7.42 16.66 10.75
C CYS A 190 7.85 16.48 9.29
N SER A 191 8.42 17.52 8.68
CA SER A 191 8.93 17.48 7.32
C SER A 191 10.38 16.99 7.27
N VAL A 192 10.66 16.06 6.36
CA VAL A 192 11.97 15.42 6.19
C VAL A 192 12.26 15.31 4.69
N LYS A 193 13.52 15.46 4.28
CA LYS A 193 13.88 15.30 2.86
C LYS A 193 13.75 13.85 2.41
N ASN A 194 13.32 13.64 1.17
CA ASN A 194 13.21 12.30 0.59
C ASN A 194 14.58 11.59 0.57
N SER A 195 15.65 12.33 0.26
CA SER A 195 17.03 11.85 0.36
C SER A 195 17.47 11.40 1.76
N GLU A 196 16.77 11.75 2.84
CA GLU A 196 17.02 11.20 4.18
C GLU A 196 16.34 9.82 4.36
N LEU A 197 15.26 9.55 3.64
CA LEU A 197 14.36 8.41 3.85
C LEU A 197 14.50 7.29 2.83
N PHE A 198 14.80 7.63 1.58
CA PHE A 198 14.77 6.70 0.45
C PHE A 198 16.16 6.47 -0.15
N LYS A 199 16.41 5.23 -0.60
CA LYS A 199 17.52 4.89 -1.50
C LYS A 199 17.02 4.98 -2.93
N TYR A 200 17.89 5.47 -3.80
CA TYR A 200 17.64 5.59 -5.24
C TYR A 200 18.66 4.70 -5.94
N THR A 201 18.19 3.74 -6.71
CA THR A 201 19.04 2.83 -7.47
C THR A 201 19.27 3.37 -8.88
N SER A 202 20.27 2.82 -9.58
CA SER A 202 20.63 3.28 -10.93
C SER A 202 19.59 2.95 -12.00
N ASP A 203 18.76 1.94 -11.76
CA ASP A 203 17.62 1.53 -12.60
C ASP A 203 16.34 2.33 -12.31
N GLY A 204 16.37 3.23 -11.33
CA GLY A 204 15.27 4.18 -11.05
C GLY A 204 14.34 3.75 -9.92
N ASP A 205 14.56 2.59 -9.31
CA ASP A 205 13.77 2.13 -8.18
C ASP A 205 14.06 2.95 -6.90
N ILE A 206 13.06 2.98 -6.03
CA ILE A 206 13.04 3.78 -4.80
C ILE A 206 12.64 2.88 -3.64
N TYR A 207 13.49 2.78 -2.63
CA TYR A 207 13.27 1.90 -1.48
C TYR A 207 13.41 2.65 -0.17
N LEU A 208 12.66 2.27 0.86
CA LEU A 208 12.89 2.80 2.20
C LEU A 208 14.28 2.40 2.71
N LYS A 209 15.03 3.36 3.27
CA LYS A 209 16.33 3.08 3.90
C LYS A 209 16.23 2.25 5.17
N TYR A 210 15.06 2.30 5.81
CA TYR A 210 14.87 1.83 7.18
C TYR A 210 13.77 0.77 7.22
N ASN A 211 14.04 -0.34 7.91
CA ASN A 211 12.98 -1.19 8.44
C ASN A 211 12.26 -0.47 9.59
N ASP A 212 11.16 -1.03 10.11
CA ASP A 212 10.31 -0.35 11.09
C ASP A 212 11.05 0.08 12.35
N LYS A 213 11.88 -0.80 12.92
CA LYS A 213 12.66 -0.49 14.12
C LYS A 213 13.63 0.67 13.88
N ALA A 214 14.34 0.64 12.75
CA ALA A 214 15.25 1.71 12.39
C ALA A 214 14.51 3.00 12.02
N MET A 215 13.33 2.90 11.41
CA MET A 215 12.47 4.02 11.05
C MET A 215 11.99 4.74 12.31
N LEU A 216 11.49 4.01 13.31
CA LEU A 216 11.10 4.60 14.59
C LEU A 216 12.27 5.31 15.27
N THR A 217 13.46 4.69 15.26
CA THR A 217 14.68 5.32 15.80
C THR A 217 15.03 6.62 15.06
N PHE A 218 14.92 6.61 13.73
CA PHE A 218 15.13 7.79 12.90
C PHE A 218 14.13 8.90 13.25
N ILE A 219 12.83 8.56 13.35
CA ILE A 219 11.77 9.52 13.65
C ILE A 219 11.96 10.11 15.06
N GLN A 220 12.29 9.30 16.06
CA GLN A 220 12.58 9.78 17.43
C GLN A 220 13.63 10.88 17.44
N LYS A 221 14.71 10.68 16.66
CA LYS A 221 15.82 11.64 16.57
C LYS A 221 15.46 12.86 15.72
N ARG A 222 14.85 12.65 14.55
CA ARG A 222 14.63 13.71 13.54
C ARG A 222 13.39 14.55 13.83
N CYS A 223 12.41 13.97 14.52
CA CYS A 223 11.06 14.49 14.73
C CYS A 223 10.60 14.27 16.18
N PRO A 224 11.30 14.80 17.19
CA PRO A 224 11.09 14.46 18.61
C PRO A 224 9.72 14.91 19.17
N LYS A 225 8.95 15.70 18.42
CA LYS A 225 7.61 16.14 18.81
C LYS A 225 6.49 15.17 18.38
N LEU A 226 6.80 14.18 17.53
CA LEU A 226 5.82 13.20 17.10
C LEU A 226 5.58 12.17 18.20
N LYS A 227 4.30 11.87 18.45
CA LYS A 227 3.90 10.75 19.30
C LYS A 227 4.06 9.45 18.51
N LEU A 228 4.97 8.60 18.97
CA LEU A 228 5.20 7.29 18.37
C LEU A 228 4.31 6.21 19.02
N PRO A 229 3.95 5.16 18.27
CA PRO A 229 3.21 4.01 18.79
C PRO A 229 4.04 3.19 19.78
#